data_AF-A0A318QGX2-F1
#
_entry.id   AF-A0A318QGX2-F1
#
_cell.length_a   1.000
_cell.length_b   1.000
_cell.length_c   1.000
_cell.angle_alpha   90.00
_cell.angle_beta   90.00
_cell.angle_gamma   90.00
#
_symmetry.space_group_name_H-M   'P 1'
#
loop_
_entity.id
_entity.type
_entity.pdbx_description
1 polymer ?
#
loop_
_entity_poly.entity_id
_entity_poly.type
_entity_poly.pdbx_seq_one_letter_code
_entity_poly.pdbx_strand_id
1 'polypeptide(L)'
;MDHRIVSVENSRIARKCERAVITAYQELRGVGTSDVSAFHACTTLYRIHHPESSLNEARRLVSEWIDHHVIQQRPGPTAGCECD
;
A
#
# COMPACT_ATOMS: atom_id res chain seq x y z
N MET A 1 -1.59 4.94 26.25
CA MET A 1 -1.93 4.23 24.99
C MET A 1 -0.92 4.66 23.95
N ASP A 2 0.22 3.98 23.93
CA ASP A 2 1.33 4.25 23.01
C ASP A 2 0.91 3.90 21.58
N HIS A 3 0.55 4.92 20.79
CA HIS A 3 0.40 4.83 19.34
C HIS A 3 1.80 4.77 18.68
N ARG A 4 2.61 3.75 19.03
CA ARG A 4 3.77 3.41 18.21
C ARG A 4 3.28 2.71 16.96
N ILE A 5 2.75 3.50 16.03
CA ILE A 5 2.70 3.13 14.62
C ILE A 5 4.15 2.90 14.23
N VAL A 6 4.53 1.64 14.07
CA VAL A 6 5.80 1.30 13.46
C VAL A 6 5.68 1.74 12.01
N SER A 7 6.10 2.99 11.74
CA SER A 7 6.20 3.53 10.40
C SER A 7 7.21 2.66 9.66
N VAL A 8 6.76 1.98 8.60
CA VAL A 8 7.73 1.44 7.64
C VAL A 8 8.56 2.62 7.15
N GLU A 9 9.87 2.44 7.05
CA GLU A 9 10.74 3.41 6.38
C GLU A 9 10.43 3.37 4.88
N ASN A 10 9.31 4.00 4.49
CA ASN A 10 8.79 4.03 3.12
C ASN A 10 9.79 4.61 2.11
N SER A 11 10.83 5.30 2.59
CA SER A 11 12.00 5.76 1.83
C SER A 11 12.74 4.63 1.11
N ARG A 12 12.57 3.36 1.55
CA ARG A 12 13.18 2.18 0.91
C ARG A 12 12.31 1.56 -0.19
N ILE A 13 11.05 2.00 -0.34
CA ILE A 13 10.16 1.53 -1.39
C ILE A 13 10.47 2.32 -2.66
N ALA A 14 11.05 1.65 -3.66
CA ALA A 14 11.55 2.30 -4.87
C ALA A 14 10.41 2.88 -5.72
N ARG A 15 9.35 2.10 -5.99
CA ARG A 15 8.24 2.52 -6.86
C ARG A 15 7.33 3.54 -6.18
N LYS A 16 6.96 4.59 -6.92
CA LYS A 16 6.12 5.68 -6.40
C LYS A 16 4.71 5.21 -6.05
N CYS A 17 4.06 4.42 -6.92
CA CYS A 17 2.71 3.93 -6.67
C CYS A 17 2.64 2.99 -5.47
N GLU A 18 3.61 2.08 -5.36
CA GLU A 18 3.77 1.20 -4.21
C GLU A 18 3.96 2.03 -2.92
N ARG A 19 4.88 3.00 -2.94
CA ARG A 19 5.15 3.88 -1.80
C ARG A 19 3.92 4.70 -1.42
N ALA A 20 3.18 5.25 -2.38
CA ALA A 20 1.97 6.01 -2.14
C ALA A 20 0.88 5.14 -1.48
N VAL A 21 0.66 3.93 -1.99
CA VAL A 21 -0.30 2.98 -1.43
C VAL A 21 0.08 2.58 0.00
N ILE A 22 1.34 2.21 0.26
CA ILE A 22 1.76 1.79 1.61
C ILE A 22 1.69 2.95 2.60
N THR A 23 2.05 4.16 2.18
CA THR A 23 1.92 5.36 3.02
C THR A 23 0.45 5.60 3.38
N ALA A 24 -0.44 5.63 2.39
CA ALA A 24 -1.87 5.84 2.62
C ALA A 24 -2.49 4.75 3.50
N TYR A 25 -2.12 3.48 3.28
CA TYR A 25 -2.60 2.36 4.09
C TYR A 25 -2.22 2.52 5.57
N GLN A 26 -0.97 2.89 5.85
CA GLN A 26 -0.49 3.10 7.21
C GLN A 26 -1.13 4.30 7.89
N GLU A 27 -1.29 5.42 7.17
CA GLU A 27 -1.96 6.62 7.68
C GLU A 27 -3.43 6.34 8.02
N LEU A 28 -4.16 5.65 7.13
CA LEU A 28 -5.55 5.27 7.36
C LEU A 28 -5.69 4.40 8.61
N ARG A 29 -4.82 3.41 8.79
CA ARG A 29 -4.79 2.60 10.02
C ARG A 29 -4.43 3.43 11.24
N GLY A 30 -3.49 4.37 11.10
CA GLY A 30 -3.05 5.27 12.16
C GLY A 30 -4.16 6.17 12.71
N VAL A 31 -5.16 6.51 11.89
CA VAL A 31 -6.35 7.25 12.32
C VAL A 31 -7.53 6.35 12.71
N GLY A 32 -7.33 5.03 12.79
CA GLY A 32 -8.33 4.07 13.24
C GLY A 32 -9.23 3.48 12.14
N THR A 33 -8.89 3.64 10.87
CA THR A 33 -9.62 2.98 9.76
C THR A 33 -9.37 1.47 9.81
N SER A 34 -10.44 0.66 9.65
CA SER A 34 -10.30 -0.79 9.61
C SER A 34 -9.48 -1.27 8.41
N ASP A 35 -8.77 -2.39 8.55
CA ASP A 35 -7.88 -2.93 7.51
C ASP A 35 -8.58 -3.13 6.16
N VAL A 36 -9.82 -3.63 6.18
CA VAL A 36 -10.64 -3.83 4.98
C VAL A 36 -11.00 -2.50 4.30
N SER A 37 -11.37 -1.49 5.09
CA SER A 37 -11.70 -0.15 4.55
C SER A 37 -10.47 0.55 4.00
N ALA A 38 -9.34 0.46 4.71
CA ALA A 38 -8.06 1.01 4.27
C ALA A 38 -7.56 0.33 2.98
N PHE A 39 -7.71 -0.99 2.88
CA PHE A 39 -7.41 -1.75 1.67
C PHE A 39 -8.27 -1.27 0.48
N HIS A 40 -9.58 -1.13 0.67
CA HIS A 40 -10.47 -0.65 -0.38
C HIS A 40 -10.11 0.77 -0.83
N ALA A 41 -9.82 1.67 0.11
CA ALA A 41 -9.36 3.03 -0.21
C ALA A 41 -8.07 3.02 -1.03
N CYS A 42 -7.10 2.17 -0.67
CA CYS A 42 -5.85 2.02 -1.40
C CYS A 42 -6.03 1.44 -2.81
N THR A 43 -6.95 0.47 -2.99
CA THR A 43 -7.29 -0.02 -4.33
C THR A 43 -7.95 1.03 -5.21
N THR A 44 -8.75 1.93 -4.62
CA THR A 44 -9.33 3.08 -5.33
C THR A 44 -8.25 4.10 -5.67
N LEU A 45 -7.38 4.45 -4.72
CA LEU A 45 -6.24 5.36 -4.92
C LEU A 45 -5.34 4.89 -6.08
N TYR A 46 -4.98 3.59 -6.09
CA TYR A 46 -4.18 3.00 -7.17
C TYR A 46 -4.85 3.18 -8.53
N ARG A 47 -6.16 2.91 -8.63
CA ARG A 47 -6.90 3.02 -9.89
C ARG A 47 -7.16 4.46 -10.37
N ILE A 48 -7.12 5.45 -9.47
CA ILE A 48 -7.15 6.86 -9.88
C ILE A 48 -5.87 7.20 -10.66
N HIS A 49 -4.74 6.61 -10.30
CA HIS A 49 -3.46 6.78 -11.00
C HIS A 49 -3.32 5.83 -12.20
N HIS A 50 -3.84 4.61 -12.09
CA HIS A 50 -3.86 3.57 -13.12
C HIS A 50 -5.30 3.26 -13.56
N PRO A 51 -5.97 4.16 -14.28
CA PRO A 51 -7.33 3.93 -14.75
C PRO A 51 -7.43 2.72 -15.71
N GLU A 52 -6.33 2.35 -16.35
CA GLU A 52 -6.18 1.17 -17.20
C GLU A 52 -6.24 -0.15 -16.43
N SER A 53 -5.84 -0.15 -15.15
CA SER A 53 -5.82 -1.37 -14.34
C SER A 53 -7.24 -1.82 -13.98
N SER A 54 -7.49 -3.11 -14.18
CA SER A 54 -8.73 -3.73 -13.74
C SER A 54 -8.82 -3.72 -12.20
N LEU A 55 -10.04 -3.82 -11.65
CA LEU A 55 -10.22 -3.89 -10.20
C LEU A 55 -9.53 -5.11 -9.57
N ASN A 56 -9.49 -6.23 -10.29
CA ASN A 56 -8.85 -7.46 -9.82
C ASN A 56 -7.32 -7.31 -9.77
N GLU A 57 -6.73 -6.69 -10.79
CA GLU A 57 -5.30 -6.40 -10.82
C GLU A 57 -4.90 -5.42 -9.70
N ALA A 58 -5.66 -4.34 -9.53
CA ALA A 58 -5.44 -3.39 -8.46
C ALA A 58 -5.49 -4.07 -7.07
N ARG A 59 -6.50 -4.92 -6.83
CA ARG A 59 -6.60 -5.69 -5.58
C ARG A 59 -5.42 -6.62 -5.39
N ARG A 60 -4.98 -7.32 -6.44
CA ARG A 60 -3.83 -8.23 -6.38
C ARG A 60 -2.56 -7.49 -5.97
N LEU A 61 -2.22 -6.41 -6.69
CA LEU A 61 -1.01 -5.64 -6.44
C LEU A 61 -1.03 -4.99 -5.05
N VAL A 62 -2.13 -4.32 -4.68
CA VAL A 62 -2.26 -3.68 -3.37
C VAL A 62 -2.15 -4.69 -2.23
N SER A 63 -2.77 -5.87 -2.36
CA SER A 63 -2.64 -6.94 -1.36
C SER A 63 -1.20 -7.44 -1.24
N GLU A 64 -0.52 -7.69 -2.37
CA GLU A 64 0.88 -8.15 -2.39
C GLU A 64 1.81 -7.13 -1.73
N TRP A 65 1.61 -5.83 -1.96
CA TRP A 65 2.40 -4.78 -1.34
C TRP A 65 2.15 -4.69 0.17
N ILE A 66 0.88 -4.73 0.61
CA ILE A 66 0.54 -4.69 2.04
C ILE A 66 1.12 -5.90 2.77
N ASP A 67 0.95 -7.09 2.20
CA ASP A 67 1.51 -8.32 2.75
C ASP A 67 3.04 -8.23 2.88
N HIS A 68 3.73 -7.81 1.81
CA HIS A 68 5.19 -7.70 1.83
C HIS A 68 5.73 -6.67 2.84
N HIS A 69 5.21 -5.43 2.79
CA HIS A 69 5.77 -4.31 3.54
C HIS A 69 5.22 -4.17 4.95
N VAL A 70 3.93 -4.47 5.15
CA VAL A 70 3.24 -4.20 6.42
C VAL A 70 3.17 -5.46 7.28
N ILE A 71 2.82 -6.61 6.67
CA ILE A 71 2.66 -7.87 7.41
C ILE A 71 4.01 -8.57 7.58
N GLN A 72 4.73 -8.81 6.49
CA GLN A 72 6.01 -9.52 6.51
C GLN A 72 7.21 -8.61 6.81
N GLN A 73 7.05 -7.29 6.63
CA GLN A 73 8.10 -6.29 6.83
C GLN A 73 9.41 -6.63 6.10
N ARG A 74 9.29 -7.22 4.92
CA ARG A 74 10.45 -7.63 4.12
C ARG A 74 11.08 -6.42 3.43
N PRO A 75 12.42 -6.35 3.36
CA PRO A 75 13.09 -5.39 2.51
C PRO A 75 13.10 -5.88 1.05
N GLY A 76 13.23 -4.94 0.12
CA GLY A 76 13.45 -5.23 -1.30
C GLY A 76 12.21 -5.01 -2.17
N PRO A 77 12.31 -5.34 -3.47
CA PRO A 77 11.25 -5.08 -4.42
C PRO A 77 10.14 -6.13 -4.36
N THR A 78 8.90 -5.69 -4.58
CA THR A 78 7.74 -6.54 -4.88
C THR A 78 7.50 -6.63 -6.40
N ALA A 79 6.58 -7.46 -6.88
CA ALA A 79 5.99 -7.25 -8.21
C ALA A 79 5.14 -5.96 -8.19
N GLY A 80 5.11 -5.17 -9.27
CA GLY A 80 4.40 -3.89 -9.25
C GLY A 80 4.06 -3.35 -10.64
N CYS A 81 3.48 -2.14 -10.69
CA CYS A 81 3.29 -1.41 -11.94
C CYS A 81 4.65 -1.22 -12.65
N GLU A 82 4.60 -1.06 -13.97
CA GLU A 82 5.76 -0.67 -14.79
C GLU A 82 5.91 0.86 -14.90
N CYS A 83 5.38 1.58 -13.92
CA CYS A 83 5.31 3.04 -13.92
C CYS A 83 6.49 3.71 -13.18
N ASP A 84 6.96 4.83 -13.72
CA ASP A 84 8.17 5.57 -13.27
C ASP A 84 8.01 6.33 -11.94
#